data_AF-A0A933CKC2-F1
#
_entry.id   AF-A0A933CKC2-F1
#
_cell.length_a   1.000
_cell.length_b   1.000
_cell.length_c   1.000
_cell.angle_alpha   90.00
_cell.angle_beta   90.00
_cell.angle_gamma   90.00
#
_symmetry.space_group_name_H-M   'P 1'
#
loop_
_entity.id
_entity.type
_entity.pdbx_description
1 polymer ?
#
loop_
_entity_poly.entity_id
_entity_poly.type
_entity_poly.pdbx_seq_one_letter_code
_entity_poly.pdbx_strand_id
1 'polypeptide(L)'
;PGGESFTTFYKPAPLPALEAALSTPTAERFLAWARFPHAEVSPTANGWQIRLRDLRFAAGARPRVTAIWMELNPELELRAEGAGEPRR
;
A
#
# COMPACT_ATOMS: atom_id res chain seq x y z
N PRO A 1 -10.94 24.78 34.32
CA PRO A 1 -10.98 24.71 32.83
C PRO A 1 -9.58 24.46 32.25
N GLY A 2 -9.44 23.46 31.37
CA GLY A 2 -8.22 23.27 30.57
C GLY A 2 -7.76 21.81 30.50
N GLY A 3 -8.14 21.12 29.43
CA GLY A 3 -7.68 19.77 29.17
C GLY A 3 -8.40 19.07 28.02
N GLU A 4 -8.52 19.70 26.86
CA GLU A 4 -8.96 19.00 25.64
C GLU A 4 -7.99 19.31 24.51
N SER A 5 -7.11 18.36 24.22
CA SER A 5 -6.30 18.31 23.00
C SER A 5 -6.84 17.19 22.14
N PHE A 6 -7.78 17.49 21.26
CA PHE A 6 -8.16 16.58 20.18
C PHE A 6 -8.17 17.35 18.87
N THR A 7 -7.24 17.00 18.00
CA THR A 7 -7.16 17.49 16.63
C THR A 7 -6.71 16.29 15.81
N THR A 8 -7.67 15.44 15.46
CA THR A 8 -7.49 14.42 14.42
C THR A 8 -8.17 14.96 13.17
N PHE A 9 -7.43 15.70 12.36
CA PHE A 9 -7.89 16.16 11.06
C PHE A 9 -7.45 15.14 10.00
N TYR A 10 -8.39 14.36 9.45
CA TYR A 10 -8.18 13.46 8.30
C TYR A 10 -8.60 14.16 7.00
N LYS A 11 -7.64 14.42 6.11
CA LYS A 11 -7.79 14.60 4.64
C LYS A 11 -6.37 14.73 4.01
N PRO A 12 -6.09 14.27 2.78
CA PRO A 12 -6.94 13.57 1.83
C PRO A 12 -6.54 12.10 1.59
N ALA A 13 -7.59 11.34 1.27
CA ALA A 13 -7.72 10.17 0.41
C ALA A 13 -6.47 9.54 -0.25
N PRO A 14 -6.53 8.22 -0.52
CA PRO A 14 -5.49 7.28 -0.98
C PRO A 14 -4.38 7.70 -1.95
N LEU A 15 -4.48 8.85 -2.62
CA LEU A 15 -3.51 9.30 -3.61
C LEU A 15 -2.12 9.59 -3.01
N PRO A 16 -1.92 10.38 -1.93
CA PRO A 16 -0.58 10.58 -1.37
C PRO A 16 0.06 9.29 -0.85
N ALA A 17 -0.75 8.40 -0.25
CA ALA A 17 -0.29 7.09 0.19
C ALA A 17 0.08 6.18 -0.99
N LEU A 18 -0.68 6.24 -2.08
CA LEU A 18 -0.36 5.52 -3.30
C LEU A 18 0.93 6.05 -3.93
N GLU A 19 1.09 7.36 -4.10
CA GLU A 19 2.30 7.98 -4.68
C GLU A 19 3.56 7.64 -3.86
N ALA A 20 3.47 7.72 -2.52
CA ALA A 20 4.54 7.32 -1.62
C ALA A 20 4.88 5.84 -1.77
N ALA A 21 3.87 4.97 -1.85
CA ALA A 21 4.06 3.54 -2.08
C ALA A 21 4.69 3.25 -3.46
N LEU A 22 4.25 3.93 -4.52
CA LEU A 22 4.75 3.77 -5.89
C LEU A 22 6.21 4.21 -6.04
N SER A 23 6.68 5.13 -5.18
CA SER A 23 8.06 5.61 -5.15
C SER A 23 9.02 4.65 -4.41
N THR A 24 8.53 3.54 -3.87
CA THR A 24 9.38 2.57 -3.18
C THR A 24 10.13 1.67 -4.18
N PRO A 25 11.36 1.22 -3.87
CA PRO A 25 12.11 0.33 -4.75
C PRO A 25 11.37 -0.97 -5.09
N THR A 26 10.54 -1.47 -4.18
CA THR A 26 9.76 -2.69 -4.39
C THR A 26 8.57 -2.46 -5.32
N ALA A 27 7.89 -1.32 -5.22
CA ALA A 27 6.86 -0.95 -6.19
C ALA A 27 7.46 -0.76 -7.58
N GLU A 28 8.57 -0.04 -7.72
CA GLU A 28 9.25 0.16 -9.00
C GLU A 28 9.63 -1.18 -9.67
N ARG A 29 10.23 -2.10 -8.90
CA ARG A 29 10.59 -3.44 -9.40
C ARG A 29 9.38 -4.25 -9.82
N PHE A 30 8.29 -4.17 -9.06
CA PHE A 30 7.04 -4.86 -9.41
C PHE A 30 6.40 -4.28 -10.67
N LEU A 31 6.33 -2.95 -10.78
CA LEU A 31 5.74 -2.25 -11.92
C LEU A 31 6.55 -2.45 -13.21
N ALA A 32 7.87 -2.58 -13.12
CA ALA A 32 8.71 -2.93 -14.27
C ALA A 32 8.42 -4.34 -14.83
N TRP A 33 7.94 -5.26 -13.98
CA TRP A 33 7.55 -6.62 -14.37
C TRP A 33 6.06 -6.75 -14.72
N ALA A 34 5.20 -5.96 -14.08
CA ALA A 34 3.76 -6.05 -14.22
C ALA A 34 3.30 -5.54 -15.60
N ARG A 35 2.35 -6.25 -16.23
CA ARG A 35 1.74 -5.83 -17.50
C ARG A 35 0.37 -5.18 -17.32
N PHE A 36 -0.38 -5.63 -16.31
CA PHE A 36 -1.66 -5.04 -15.94
C PHE A 36 -1.68 -4.74 -14.45
N PRO A 37 -0.90 -3.74 -13.99
CA PRO A 37 -0.84 -3.39 -12.58
C PRO A 37 -2.18 -2.82 -12.10
N HIS A 38 -2.59 -3.23 -10.91
CA HIS A 38 -3.75 -2.71 -10.21
C HIS A 38 -3.37 -2.41 -8.77
N ALA A 39 -3.67 -1.20 -8.33
CA ALA A 39 -3.40 -0.73 -6.98
C ALA A 39 -4.69 -0.69 -6.15
N GLU A 40 -4.61 -1.22 -4.94
CA GLU A 40 -5.64 -1.11 -3.91
C GLU A 40 -5.02 -0.39 -2.70
N VAL A 41 -5.73 0.58 -2.15
CA VAL A 41 -5.26 1.36 -1.00
C VAL A 41 -6.33 1.31 0.09
N SER A 42 -5.94 0.82 1.25
CA SER A 42 -6.79 0.64 2.42
C SER A 42 -6.24 1.44 3.59
N PRO A 43 -7.02 2.33 4.23
CA PRO A 43 -6.61 2.96 5.47
C PRO A 43 -6.55 1.91 6.60
N THR A 44 -5.60 2.06 7.52
CA THR A 44 -5.46 1.23 8.72
C THR A 44 -5.40 2.11 9.97
N ALA A 45 -5.44 1.49 11.16
CA ALA A 45 -5.28 2.23 12.43
C ALA A 45 -3.91 2.92 12.54
N ASN A 46 -2.90 2.43 11.83
CA ASN A 46 -1.51 2.88 11.92
C ASN A 46 -1.02 3.54 10.62
N GLY A 47 -1.93 3.99 9.75
CA GLY A 47 -1.58 4.62 8.47
C GLY A 47 -2.31 3.97 7.30
N TRP A 48 -1.57 3.39 6.36
CA TRP A 48 -2.10 2.90 5.08
C TRP A 48 -1.51 1.56 4.72
N GLN A 49 -2.33 0.72 4.09
CA GLN A 49 -1.91 -0.51 3.46
C GLN A 49 -2.18 -0.42 1.96
N ILE A 50 -1.13 -0.61 1.16
CA ILE A 50 -1.19 -0.58 -0.29
C ILE A 50 -0.94 -1.99 -0.80
N ARG A 51 -1.73 -2.44 -1.77
CA ARG A 51 -1.54 -3.70 -2.48
C ARG A 51 -1.41 -3.41 -3.97
N LEU A 52 -0.32 -3.88 -4.58
CA LEU A 52 -0.17 -3.88 -6.03
C LEU A 52 -0.29 -5.32 -6.53
N ARG A 53 -1.16 -5.58 -7.50
CA ARG A 53 -1.33 -6.90 -8.12
C ARG A 53 -1.31 -6.80 -9.63
N ASP A 54 -0.88 -7.87 -10.29
CA ASP A 54 -0.96 -7.97 -11.74
C ASP A 54 -2.22 -8.76 -12.13
N LEU A 55 -3.13 -8.08 -12.83
CA LEU A 55 -4.43 -8.62 -13.19
C LEU A 55 -4.37 -9.78 -14.19
N ARG A 56 -3.23 -10.05 -14.85
CA ARG A 56 -3.02 -11.29 -15.63
C ARG A 56 -3.27 -12.54 -14.81
N PHE A 57 -3.07 -12.45 -13.49
CA PHE A 57 -3.10 -13.60 -12.59
C PHE A 57 -4.29 -13.59 -11.61
N ALA A 58 -5.26 -12.68 -11.80
CA ALA A 58 -6.44 -12.56 -10.94
C ALA A 58 -7.32 -13.83 -10.91
N ALA A 59 -7.21 -14.71 -11.91
CA ALA A 59 -8.02 -15.93 -12.08
C ALA A 59 -7.35 -17.23 -11.57
N GLY A 60 -6.47 -17.17 -10.57
CA GLY A 60 -5.92 -18.38 -9.91
C GLY A 60 -4.64 -18.93 -10.53
N ALA A 61 -3.92 -18.13 -11.32
CA ALA A 61 -2.60 -18.51 -11.81
C ALA A 61 -1.54 -18.37 -10.71
N ARG A 62 -0.63 -19.34 -10.63
CA ARG A 62 0.38 -19.51 -9.56
C ARG A 62 1.80 -19.02 -9.89
N PRO A 63 2.06 -17.78 -10.35
CA PRO A 63 3.40 -17.21 -10.20
C PRO A 63 3.79 -17.08 -8.72
N ARG A 64 5.09 -17.13 -8.44
CA ARG A 64 5.65 -17.00 -7.07
C ARG A 64 5.33 -15.64 -6.43
N VAL A 65 5.10 -14.58 -7.21
CA VAL A 65 4.72 -13.24 -6.75
C VAL A 65 3.74 -12.64 -7.76
N THR A 66 2.44 -12.67 -7.46
CA THR A 66 1.39 -12.03 -8.28
C THR A 66 0.97 -10.67 -7.75
N ALA A 67 1.39 -10.38 -6.51
CA ALA A 67 1.11 -9.15 -5.81
C ALA A 67 2.24 -8.82 -4.84
N ILE A 68 2.38 -7.55 -4.51
CA ILE A 68 3.15 -7.04 -3.40
C ILE A 68 2.23 -6.22 -2.49
N TRP A 69 2.63 -6.07 -1.24
CA TRP A 69 1.97 -5.19 -0.29
C TRP A 69 3.00 -4.29 0.39
N MET A 70 2.54 -3.12 0.82
CA MET A 70 3.32 -2.11 1.52
C MET A 70 2.46 -1.52 2.63
N GLU A 71 3.07 -1.25 3.76
CA GLU A 71 2.46 -0.57 4.90
C GLU A 71 3.18 0.76 5.11
N LEU A 72 2.43 1.86 5.05
CA LEU A 72 2.92 3.20 5.35
C LEU A 72 2.38 3.65 6.70
N ASN A 73 3.20 4.37 7.47
CA ASN A 73 2.73 5.08 8.66
C ASN A 73 1.87 6.32 8.26
N PRO A 74 1.27 7.06 9.22
CA PRO A 74 0.52 8.28 8.90
C PRO A 74 1.38 9.39 8.28
N GLU A 75 2.70 9.33 8.45
CA GLU A 75 3.69 10.25 7.88
C GLU A 75 4.12 9.83 6.45
N LEU A 76 3.48 8.80 5.88
CA LEU A 76 3.74 8.23 4.55
C LEU A 76 5.11 7.53 4.40
N GLU A 77 5.72 7.14 5.51
CA GLU A 77 6.97 6.38 5.51
C GLU A 77 6.71 4.88 5.48
N LEU A 78 7.50 4.15 4.69
CA LEU A 78 7.42 2.70 4.58
C LEU A 78 7.82 2.03 5.90
N ARG A 79 6.92 1.23 6.46
CA ARG A 79 7.13 0.46 7.69
C ARG A 79 7.39 -1.00 7.43
N ALA A 80 6.70 -1.56 6.44
CA ALA A 80 6.83 -2.94 6.06
C ALA A 80 6.40 -3.13 4.60
N GLU A 81 6.92 -4.18 3.99
CA GLU A 81 6.62 -4.57 2.63
C GLU A 81 6.82 -6.07 2.44
N GLY A 82 6.20 -6.63 1.42
CA GLY A 82 6.39 -8.04 1.10
C GLY A 82 5.71 -8.47 -0.19
N ALA A 83 6.04 -9.69 -0.61
CA ALA A 83 5.41 -10.36 -1.73
C ALA A 83 4.23 -11.23 -1.26
N GLY A 84 3.16 -11.26 -2.07
CA GLY A 84 1.98 -12.08 -1.83
C GLY A 84 0.92 -11.37 -0.98
N GLU A 85 0.37 -12.07 0.00
CA GLU A 85 -0.60 -11.51 0.93
C GLU A 85 0.10 -10.97 2.19
N PRO A 86 -0.38 -9.86 2.77
CA PRO A 86 0.11 -9.39 4.07
C PRO A 86 -0.05 -10.52 5.10
N ARG A 87 0.96 -10.70 5.95
CA ARG A 87 0.82 -11.64 7.07
C ARG A 87 -0.15 -11.02 8.08
N ARG A 88 -1.24 -11.74 8.36
CA ARG A 88 -2.20 -11.38 9.42
C ARG A 88 -1.55 -11.41 10.80
#